data_AF-A0A6P1NEZ9-F1
#
_entry.id   AF-A0A6P1NEZ9-F1
#
_cell.length_a   1.000
_cell.length_b   1.000
_cell.length_c   1.000
_cell.angle_alpha   90.00
_cell.angle_beta   90.00
_cell.angle_gamma   90.00
#
_symmetry.space_group_name_H-M   'P 1'
#
loop_
_entity.id
_entity.type
_entity.pdbx_description
1 polymer ?
#
loop_
_entity_poly.entity_id
_entity_poly.type
_entity_poly.pdbx_seq_one_letter_code
_entity_poly.pdbx_strand_id
1 'polypeptide(L)'
;MAIFDQFGTPLPPHGNRERLGATVSGYRPALSDPIATSGLNPTDAAALLQSAAEGNSSDWQTLCELIEERDLHYLGVISTRKRSVAQLPITVEAAGASAKQKQAADFVQKWLDKGIFQRSAFDILDAIAKGFSVHEIIWHCEAGNYYPKKLIYRPQRWFEISYQDGETIWLRADDVKGSKKARPSIKDAVAEPMMQPLDPELPLHTAILHGLA
;
A
#
# COMPACT_ATOMS: atom_id res chain seq x y z
N MET A 1 -26.38 -13.49 -13.71
CA MET A 1 -26.02 -14.89 -14.05
C MET A 1 -24.95 -15.31 -13.06
N ALA A 2 -25.12 -16.41 -12.33
CA ALA A 2 -24.15 -16.85 -11.31
C ALA A 2 -22.95 -17.52 -11.99
N ILE A 3 -21.73 -17.19 -11.56
CA ILE A 3 -20.51 -17.88 -11.97
C ILE A 3 -20.33 -19.07 -11.02
N PHE A 4 -20.05 -20.25 -11.57
CA PHE A 4 -19.84 -21.47 -10.80
C PHE A 4 -18.35 -21.85 -10.84
N ASP A 5 -17.85 -22.43 -9.76
CA ASP A 5 -16.51 -23.04 -9.74
C ASP A 5 -16.47 -24.35 -10.54
N GLN A 6 -15.30 -24.97 -10.62
CA GLN A 6 -15.10 -26.25 -11.31
C GLN A 6 -15.92 -27.42 -10.72
N PHE A 7 -16.50 -27.26 -9.52
CA PHE A 7 -17.32 -28.24 -8.83
C PHE A 7 -18.82 -27.91 -8.91
N GLY A 8 -19.22 -26.89 -9.67
CA GLY A 8 -20.62 -26.47 -9.79
C GLY A 8 -21.15 -25.72 -8.58
N THR A 9 -20.27 -25.27 -7.68
CA THR A 9 -20.65 -24.40 -6.55
C THR A 9 -20.69 -22.96 -7.04
N PRO A 10 -21.77 -22.20 -6.81
CA PRO A 10 -21.80 -20.80 -7.19
C PRO A 10 -20.75 -20.04 -6.40
N LEU A 11 -19.83 -19.37 -7.10
CA LEU A 11 -18.86 -18.50 -6.46
C LEU A 11 -19.62 -17.31 -5.87
N PRO A 12 -19.39 -16.98 -4.58
CA PRO A 12 -20.04 -15.82 -3.99
C PRO A 12 -19.63 -14.57 -4.76
N PRO A 13 -20.54 -13.62 -5.00
CA PRO A 13 -20.18 -12.36 -5.62
C PRO A 13 -19.18 -11.64 -4.71
N HIS A 14 -17.92 -11.58 -5.16
CA HIS A 14 -16.89 -10.83 -4.46
C HIS A 14 -17.04 -9.36 -4.87
N GLY A 15 -17.59 -8.55 -3.97
CA GLY A 15 -17.65 -7.11 -4.18
C GLY A 15 -16.27 -6.47 -4.12
N ASN A 16 -16.00 -5.52 -5.02
CA ASN A 16 -14.88 -4.59 -4.91
C ASN A 16 -15.16 -3.59 -3.79
N ARG A 17 -15.09 -4.07 -2.54
CA ARG A 17 -15.14 -3.24 -1.34
C ARG A 17 -13.74 -2.93 -0.86
N GLU A 18 -13.60 -1.76 -0.25
CA GLU A 18 -12.46 -1.40 0.56
C GLU A 18 -12.21 -2.45 1.65
N ARG A 19 -10.98 -2.94 1.74
CA ARG A 19 -10.53 -3.99 2.69
C ARG A 19 -9.45 -3.49 3.64
N LEU A 20 -8.65 -2.50 3.24
CA LEU A 20 -7.55 -1.97 4.04
C LEU A 20 -7.96 -0.71 4.83
N GLY A 21 -9.26 -0.52 5.07
CA GLY A 21 -9.81 0.65 5.74
C GLY A 21 -9.44 0.77 7.22
N ALA A 22 -9.71 1.96 7.77
CA ALA A 22 -9.52 2.26 9.19
C ALA A 22 -10.42 1.37 10.07
N THR A 23 -9.94 1.06 11.28
CA THR A 23 -10.71 0.43 12.34
C THR A 23 -11.12 1.48 13.39
N VAL A 24 -12.23 1.22 14.09
CA VAL A 24 -12.72 2.12 15.17
C VAL A 24 -11.77 2.09 16.37
N SER A 25 -11.11 0.94 16.61
CA SER A 25 -10.13 0.71 17.67
C SER A 25 -8.95 -0.12 17.16
N GLY A 26 -7.90 -0.26 17.96
CA GLY A 26 -6.74 -1.11 17.64
C GLY A 26 -5.67 -0.35 16.86
N TYR A 27 -4.88 -1.09 16.08
CA TYR A 27 -3.66 -0.58 15.42
C TYR A 27 -3.90 0.26 14.14
N ARG A 28 -5.16 0.44 13.72
CA ARG A 28 -5.50 1.22 12.51
C ARG A 28 -6.54 2.31 12.74
N PRO A 29 -6.34 3.21 13.73
CA PRO A 29 -7.30 4.27 13.98
C PRO A 29 -7.37 5.24 12.78
N ALA A 30 -8.57 5.77 12.54
CA ALA A 30 -8.81 6.77 11.50
C ALA A 30 -8.09 8.10 11.80
N LEU A 31 -7.99 8.46 13.08
CA LEU A 31 -7.28 9.64 13.57
C LEU A 31 -5.84 9.26 13.96
N SER A 32 -4.89 10.19 13.82
CA SER A 32 -3.51 9.99 14.27
C SER A 32 -3.37 10.13 15.79
N ASP A 33 -2.22 9.67 16.28
CA ASP A 33 -1.82 9.49 17.68
C ASP A 33 -1.91 10.79 18.54
N PRO A 34 -2.15 10.71 19.87
CA PRO A 34 -2.34 11.88 20.74
C PRO A 34 -1.21 12.92 20.72
N ILE A 35 0.01 12.54 20.32
CA ILE A 35 1.18 13.43 20.21
C ILE A 35 0.91 14.62 19.27
N ALA A 36 0.06 14.43 18.26
CA ALA A 36 -0.38 15.52 17.38
C ALA A 36 -1.02 16.69 18.16
N THR A 37 -1.64 16.40 19.30
CA THR A 37 -2.39 17.34 20.15
C THR A 37 -1.52 18.01 21.21
N SER A 38 -0.48 17.34 21.72
CA SER A 38 0.35 17.84 22.84
C SER A 38 1.59 18.64 22.41
N GLY A 39 1.98 18.55 21.13
CA GLY A 39 3.23 19.12 20.61
C GLY A 39 4.40 18.14 20.73
N LEU A 40 5.45 18.41 19.94
CA LEU A 40 6.68 17.60 19.88
C LEU A 40 7.79 18.33 20.65
N ASN A 41 8.20 17.79 21.80
CA ASN A 41 9.35 18.32 22.53
C ASN A 41 10.66 17.58 22.16
N PRO A 42 11.85 18.13 22.47
CA PRO A 42 13.13 17.48 22.12
C PRO A 42 13.31 16.07 22.71
N THR A 43 12.77 15.80 23.90
CA THR A 43 12.81 14.48 24.54
C THR A 43 11.92 13.48 23.79
N ASP A 44 10.72 13.89 23.37
CA ASP A 44 9.83 13.05 22.55
C ASP A 44 10.47 12.73 21.20
N ALA A 45 11.07 13.74 20.55
CA ALA A 45 11.76 13.55 19.27
C ALA A 45 12.95 12.58 19.40
N ALA A 46 13.74 12.71 20.47
CA ALA A 46 14.83 11.78 20.75
C ALA A 46 14.32 10.35 21.00
N ALA A 47 13.21 10.19 21.74
CA ALA A 47 12.60 8.90 22.00
C ALA A 47 12.08 8.24 20.70
N LEU A 48 11.39 9.00 19.85
CA LEU A 48 10.91 8.50 18.55
C LEU A 48 12.08 8.08 17.64
N LEU A 49 13.15 8.87 17.58
CA LEU A 49 14.34 8.55 16.80
C LEU A 49 15.05 7.29 17.31
N GLN A 50 15.18 7.15 18.63
CA GLN A 50 15.80 5.97 19.24
C GLN A 50 14.96 4.70 18.97
N SER A 51 13.64 4.77 19.15
CA SER A 51 12.70 3.68 18.86
C SER A 51 12.71 3.30 17.37
N ALA A 52 12.75 4.29 16.48
CA ALA A 52 12.89 4.06 15.04
C ALA A 52 14.22 3.36 14.70
N ALA A 53 15.32 3.75 15.34
CA ALA A 53 16.63 3.10 15.16
C ALA A 53 16.65 1.65 15.67
N GLU A 54 15.78 1.30 16.61
CA GLU A 54 15.55 -0.07 17.11
C GLU A 54 14.60 -0.88 16.21
N GLY A 55 14.10 -0.29 15.12
CA GLY A 55 13.29 -0.96 14.11
C GLY A 55 11.79 -0.69 14.20
N ASN A 56 11.34 0.21 15.08
CA ASN A 56 9.92 0.59 15.12
C ASN A 56 9.58 1.57 13.99
N SER A 57 9.04 1.04 12.88
CA SER A 57 8.71 1.85 11.71
C SER A 57 7.56 2.83 11.97
N SER A 58 6.63 2.50 12.88
CA SER A 58 5.50 3.38 13.21
C SER A 58 5.98 4.71 13.79
N ASP A 59 6.98 4.67 14.67
CA ASP A 59 7.50 5.87 15.33
C ASP A 59 8.25 6.77 14.35
N TRP A 60 8.97 6.18 13.39
CA TRP A 60 9.56 6.93 12.28
C TRP A 60 8.48 7.64 11.44
N GLN A 61 7.42 6.92 11.09
CA GLN A 61 6.33 7.47 10.27
C GLN A 61 5.57 8.58 11.00
N THR A 62 5.32 8.41 12.30
CA THR A 62 4.75 9.44 13.17
C THR A 62 5.65 10.68 13.20
N LEU A 63 6.97 10.51 13.39
CA LEU A 63 7.91 11.61 13.37
C LEU A 63 7.90 12.36 12.02
N CYS A 64 7.89 11.64 10.90
CA CYS A 64 7.80 12.25 9.57
C CYS A 64 6.52 13.08 9.40
N GLU A 65 5.36 12.56 9.84
CA GLU A 65 4.09 13.31 9.80
C GLU A 65 4.17 14.58 10.63
N LEU A 66 4.70 14.49 11.85
CA LEU A 66 4.84 15.65 12.74
C LEU A 66 5.79 16.72 12.16
N ILE A 67 6.90 16.32 11.56
CA ILE A 67 7.86 17.25 10.94
C ILE A 67 7.23 17.88 9.69
N GLU A 68 6.55 17.12 8.84
CA GLU A 68 5.89 17.67 7.64
C GLU A 68 4.76 18.65 7.99
N GLU A 69 4.04 18.45 9.10
CA GLU A 69 3.00 19.36 9.58
C GLU A 69 3.55 20.62 10.28
N ARG A 70 4.70 20.53 10.96
CA ARG A 70 5.16 21.59 11.89
C ARG A 70 6.40 22.35 11.41
N ASP A 71 7.27 21.76 10.61
CA ASP A 71 8.45 22.43 10.05
C ASP A 71 8.14 22.98 8.65
N LEU A 72 7.94 24.30 8.57
CA LEU A 72 7.61 24.99 7.31
C LEU A 72 8.74 24.90 6.27
N HIS A 73 10.00 24.80 6.68
CA HIS A 73 11.10 24.64 5.76
C HIS A 73 11.09 23.23 5.17
N TYR A 74 10.96 22.22 6.03
CA TYR A 74 10.83 20.82 5.60
C TYR A 74 9.63 20.65 4.65
N LEU A 75 8.45 21.15 5.03
CA LEU A 75 7.24 21.12 4.22
C LEU A 75 7.47 21.75 2.83
N GLY A 76 8.13 22.91 2.77
CA GLY A 76 8.46 23.59 1.53
C GLY A 76 9.37 22.75 0.61
N VAL A 77 10.43 22.15 1.17
CA VAL A 77 11.37 21.31 0.42
C VAL A 77 10.72 20.02 -0.06
N ILE A 78 10.03 19.28 0.82
CA ILE A 78 9.42 17.99 0.47
C ILE A 78 8.27 18.18 -0.53
N SER A 79 7.44 19.20 -0.35
CA SER A 79 6.35 19.51 -1.29
C SER A 79 6.87 19.88 -2.67
N THR A 80 8.01 20.57 -2.75
CA THR A 80 8.64 20.92 -4.03
C THR A 80 9.12 19.65 -4.72
N ARG A 81 9.83 18.76 -4.00
CA ARG A 81 10.30 17.47 -4.55
C ARG A 81 9.15 16.59 -5.03
N LYS A 82 8.10 16.42 -4.21
CA LYS A 82 6.91 15.65 -4.57
C LYS A 82 6.26 16.21 -5.84
N ARG A 83 6.07 17.54 -5.94
CA ARG A 83 5.48 18.19 -7.13
C ARG A 83 6.36 18.08 -8.38
N SER A 84 7.67 18.27 -8.25
CA SER A 84 8.60 18.20 -9.38
C SER A 84 8.56 16.84 -10.07
N VAL A 85 8.33 15.75 -9.32
CA VAL A 85 8.20 14.40 -9.89
C VAL A 85 6.77 14.12 -10.34
N ALA A 86 5.77 14.44 -9.51
CA ALA A 86 4.37 14.14 -9.82
C ALA A 86 3.85 14.84 -11.10
N GLN A 87 4.47 15.94 -11.52
CA GLN A 87 4.05 16.70 -12.71
C GLN A 87 4.77 16.30 -14.00
N LEU A 88 5.70 15.33 -13.95
CA LEU A 88 6.41 14.88 -15.15
C LEU A 88 5.43 14.20 -16.13
N PRO A 89 5.60 14.42 -17.44
CA PRO A 89 4.82 13.71 -18.44
C PRO A 89 5.16 12.21 -18.38
N ILE A 90 4.13 11.37 -18.38
CA ILE A 90 4.28 9.91 -18.40
C ILE A 90 4.09 9.43 -19.84
N THR A 91 5.07 8.69 -20.34
CA THR A 91 5.02 8.07 -21.67
C THR A 91 4.85 6.56 -21.51
N VAL A 92 4.11 5.96 -22.44
CA VAL A 92 3.95 4.51 -22.53
C VAL A 92 4.58 4.03 -23.83
N GLU A 93 5.59 3.18 -23.70
CA GLU A 93 6.23 2.52 -24.84
C GLU A 93 5.74 1.08 -24.96
N ALA A 94 5.45 0.66 -26.19
CA ALA A 94 5.12 -0.74 -26.44
C ALA A 94 6.35 -1.62 -26.20
N ALA A 95 6.14 -2.77 -25.55
CA ALA A 95 7.20 -3.75 -25.31
C ALA A 95 7.78 -4.36 -26.61
N GLY A 96 7.20 -4.09 -27.77
CA GLY A 96 7.66 -4.52 -29.08
C GLY A 96 6.69 -4.18 -30.21
N ALA A 97 7.00 -4.64 -31.42
CA ALA A 97 6.28 -4.25 -32.64
C ALA A 97 4.99 -5.05 -32.91
N SER A 98 4.73 -6.14 -32.18
CA SER A 98 3.55 -6.98 -32.42
C SER A 98 2.25 -6.24 -32.12
N ALA A 99 1.17 -6.62 -32.80
CA ALA A 99 -0.15 -6.02 -32.58
C ALA A 99 -0.60 -6.12 -31.12
N LYS A 100 -0.34 -7.26 -30.46
CA LYS A 100 -0.69 -7.48 -29.05
C LYS A 100 0.07 -6.55 -28.10
N GLN A 101 1.37 -6.32 -28.35
CA GLN A 101 2.19 -5.42 -27.52
C GLN A 101 1.77 -3.96 -27.69
N LYS A 102 1.46 -3.53 -28.92
CA LYS A 102 0.91 -2.19 -29.19
C LYS A 102 -0.43 -1.99 -28.50
N GLN A 103 -1.33 -2.98 -28.60
CA GLN A 103 -2.62 -2.92 -27.92
C GLN A 103 -2.50 -2.83 -26.40
N ALA A 104 -1.52 -3.49 -25.79
CA ALA A 104 -1.25 -3.39 -24.36
C ALA A 104 -0.77 -1.98 -23.96
N ALA A 105 0.14 -1.38 -24.73
CA ALA A 105 0.55 0.01 -24.51
C ALA A 105 -0.62 0.99 -24.66
N ASP A 106 -1.42 0.84 -25.72
CA ASP A 106 -2.61 1.68 -25.93
C ASP A 106 -3.60 1.56 -24.75
N PHE A 107 -3.75 0.36 -24.18
CA PHE A 107 -4.59 0.14 -23.01
C PHE A 107 -4.07 0.91 -21.78
N VAL A 108 -2.76 0.82 -21.49
CA VAL A 108 -2.15 1.54 -20.37
C VAL A 108 -2.22 3.05 -20.58
N GLN A 109 -1.94 3.54 -21.79
CA GLN A 109 -2.05 4.96 -22.12
C GLN A 109 -3.48 5.47 -21.90
N LYS A 110 -4.50 4.76 -22.41
CA LYS A 110 -5.91 5.09 -22.19
C LYS A 110 -6.30 5.09 -20.70
N TRP A 111 -5.66 4.27 -19.87
CA TRP A 111 -5.88 4.31 -18.43
C TRP A 111 -5.23 5.54 -17.79
N LEU A 112 -3.99 5.88 -18.17
CA LEU A 112 -3.30 7.09 -17.70
C LEU A 112 -4.07 8.36 -18.06
N ASP A 113 -4.66 8.42 -19.27
CA ASP A 113 -5.46 9.55 -19.74
C ASP A 113 -6.71 9.82 -18.87
N LYS A 114 -7.16 8.84 -18.05
CA LYS A 114 -8.23 9.05 -17.06
C LYS A 114 -7.78 9.88 -15.85
N GLY A 115 -6.49 10.14 -15.72
CA GLY A 115 -5.87 10.92 -14.64
C GLY A 115 -5.91 10.26 -13.26
N ILE A 116 -6.23 8.97 -13.17
CA ILE A 116 -6.35 8.25 -11.89
C ILE A 116 -4.98 8.15 -11.20
N PHE A 117 -3.96 7.74 -11.97
CA PHE A 117 -2.57 7.72 -11.50
C PHE A 117 -2.09 9.13 -11.13
N GLN A 118 -2.30 10.11 -12.00
CA GLN A 118 -1.85 11.49 -11.80
C GLN A 118 -2.34 12.11 -10.49
N ARG A 119 -3.61 11.87 -10.12
CA ARG A 119 -4.18 12.33 -8.86
C ARG A 119 -3.56 11.67 -7.62
N SER A 120 -3.01 10.47 -7.78
CA SER A 120 -2.42 9.69 -6.68
C SER A 120 -0.89 9.81 -6.65
N ALA A 121 -0.26 10.35 -7.69
CA ALA A 121 1.20 10.43 -7.80
C ALA A 121 1.84 11.23 -6.65
N PHE A 122 1.19 12.31 -6.21
CA PHE A 122 1.66 13.08 -5.05
C PHE A 122 1.66 12.24 -3.76
N ASP A 123 0.60 11.48 -3.52
CA ASP A 123 0.45 10.61 -2.35
C ASP A 123 1.38 9.39 -2.42
N ILE A 124 1.66 8.86 -3.62
CA ILE A 124 2.66 7.80 -3.83
C ILE A 124 4.05 8.26 -3.38
N LEU A 125 4.38 9.53 -3.61
CA LEU A 125 5.67 10.13 -3.24
C LEU A 125 5.79 10.45 -1.75
N ASP A 126 4.78 10.14 -0.93
CA ASP A 126 4.92 10.09 0.53
C ASP A 126 6.02 9.08 0.97
N ALA A 127 6.34 8.12 0.09
CA ALA A 127 7.47 7.22 0.23
C ALA A 127 8.84 7.93 0.36
N ILE A 128 8.99 9.17 -0.11
CA ILE A 128 10.28 9.90 -0.04
C ILE A 128 10.71 10.13 1.41
N ALA A 129 9.77 10.44 2.30
CA ALA A 129 10.07 10.68 3.71
C ALA A 129 10.00 9.39 4.53
N LYS A 130 8.99 8.56 4.26
CA LYS A 130 8.62 7.40 5.10
C LYS A 130 9.21 6.06 4.62
N GLY A 131 9.88 6.03 3.48
CA GLY A 131 10.48 4.84 2.86
C GLY A 131 9.54 4.05 1.95
N PHE A 132 8.23 4.07 2.20
CA PHE A 132 7.23 3.42 1.36
C PHE A 132 5.89 4.19 1.37
N SER A 133 5.02 3.86 0.42
CA SER A 133 3.62 4.30 0.41
C SER A 133 2.72 3.14 0.05
N VAL A 134 1.50 3.15 0.57
CA VAL A 134 0.53 2.08 0.33
C VAL A 134 -0.73 2.68 -0.27
N HIS A 135 -1.18 2.08 -1.38
CA HIS A 135 -2.40 2.47 -2.06
C HIS A 135 -3.27 1.24 -2.29
N GLU A 136 -4.49 1.25 -1.77
CA GLU A 136 -5.47 0.22 -2.08
C GLU A 136 -6.06 0.45 -3.47
N ILE A 137 -5.96 -0.56 -4.33
CA ILE A 137 -6.47 -0.51 -5.69
C ILE A 137 -7.93 -0.95 -5.70
N ILE A 138 -8.84 -0.02 -6.01
CA ILE A 138 -10.23 -0.34 -6.31
C ILE A 138 -10.38 -0.56 -7.81
N TRP A 139 -10.69 -1.78 -8.19
CA TRP A 139 -10.84 -2.17 -9.58
C TRP A 139 -12.23 -1.79 -10.14
N HIS A 140 -12.27 -1.37 -11.40
CA HIS A 140 -13.45 -1.48 -12.24
C HIS A 140 -13.45 -2.90 -12.82
N CYS A 141 -14.46 -3.70 -12.51
CA CYS A 141 -14.56 -5.10 -12.94
C CYS A 141 -15.79 -5.27 -13.82
N GLU A 142 -15.67 -4.89 -15.08
CA GLU A 142 -16.68 -5.15 -16.11
C GLU A 142 -16.08 -6.08 -17.16
N ALA A 143 -16.87 -7.02 -17.68
CA ALA A 143 -16.39 -8.02 -18.63
C ALA A 143 -15.72 -7.35 -19.84
N GLY A 144 -14.45 -7.68 -20.09
CA GLY A 144 -13.65 -7.10 -21.16
C GLY A 144 -13.12 -5.68 -20.89
N ASN A 145 -13.35 -5.12 -19.71
CA ASN A 145 -12.94 -3.76 -19.34
C ASN A 145 -12.53 -3.70 -17.86
N TYR A 146 -11.33 -4.22 -17.55
CA TYR A 146 -10.78 -4.20 -16.19
C TYR A 146 -9.72 -3.13 -16.06
N TYR A 147 -9.86 -2.21 -15.11
CA TYR A 147 -8.82 -1.20 -14.85
C TYR A 147 -8.87 -0.66 -13.42
N PRO A 148 -7.77 -0.13 -12.88
CA PRO A 148 -7.77 0.56 -11.59
C PRO A 148 -8.69 1.80 -11.65
N LYS A 149 -9.82 1.76 -10.94
CA LYS A 149 -10.80 2.85 -10.88
C LYS A 149 -10.40 3.92 -9.86
N LYS A 150 -9.82 3.49 -8.75
CA LYS A 150 -9.30 4.37 -7.68
C LYS A 150 -8.04 3.75 -7.08
N LEU A 151 -7.13 4.61 -6.66
CA LEU A 151 -6.02 4.27 -5.78
C LEU A 151 -6.28 5.03 -4.48
N ILE A 152 -6.59 4.32 -3.40
CA ILE A 152 -6.91 4.93 -2.11
C ILE A 152 -5.63 4.92 -1.26
N TYR A 153 -5.09 6.09 -0.95
CA TYR A 153 -3.96 6.20 -0.03
C TYR A 153 -4.29 5.57 1.33
N ARG A 154 -3.35 4.77 1.84
CA ARG A 154 -3.43 4.15 3.16
C ARG A 154 -2.28 4.65 4.02
N PRO A 155 -2.54 5.19 5.22
CA PRO A 155 -1.49 5.59 6.13
C PRO A 155 -0.53 4.45 6.42
N GLN A 156 0.77 4.70 6.26
CA GLN A 156 1.82 3.70 6.43
C GLN A 156 1.82 3.10 7.84
N ARG A 157 1.38 3.87 8.85
CA ARG A 157 1.32 3.43 10.25
C ARG A 157 0.44 2.19 10.46
N TRP A 158 -0.49 1.95 9.54
CA TRP A 158 -1.33 0.75 9.53
C TRP A 158 -0.58 -0.51 9.11
N PHE A 159 0.67 -0.36 8.67
CA PHE A 159 1.50 -1.42 8.14
C PHE A 159 2.81 -1.55 8.92
N GLU A 160 3.44 -2.71 8.77
CA GLU A 160 4.77 -3.00 9.31
C GLU A 160 5.54 -3.86 8.31
N ILE A 161 6.86 -3.71 8.29
CA ILE A 161 7.74 -4.56 7.49
C ILE A 161 8.13 -5.78 8.35
N SER A 162 8.06 -6.96 7.73
CA SER A 162 8.52 -8.22 8.31
C SER A 162 9.93 -8.09 8.87
N TYR A 163 10.09 -8.38 10.15
CA TYR A 163 11.41 -8.35 10.81
C TYR A 163 12.25 -9.58 10.48
N GLN A 164 11.66 -10.57 9.81
CA GLN A 164 12.36 -11.80 9.39
C GLN A 164 13.02 -11.68 8.02
N ASP A 165 12.41 -10.96 7.07
CA ASP A 165 12.95 -10.78 5.72
C ASP A 165 13.26 -9.32 5.35
N GLY A 166 12.76 -8.34 6.11
CA GLY A 166 13.00 -6.92 5.87
C GLY A 166 12.32 -6.35 4.61
N GLU A 167 11.49 -7.13 3.94
CA GLU A 167 10.92 -6.78 2.62
C GLU A 167 9.40 -6.90 2.59
N THR A 168 8.83 -7.89 3.28
CA THR A 168 7.39 -8.15 3.19
C THR A 168 6.60 -7.16 4.04
N ILE A 169 5.63 -6.47 3.43
CA ILE A 169 4.74 -5.52 4.11
C ILE A 169 3.51 -6.26 4.64
N TRP A 170 3.20 -6.08 5.91
CA TRP A 170 2.03 -6.60 6.60
C TRP A 170 1.07 -5.51 7.02
N LEU A 171 -0.20 -5.87 7.18
CA LEU A 171 -1.19 -5.04 7.85
C LEU A 171 -1.10 -5.28 9.36
N ARG A 172 -0.88 -4.23 10.16
CA ARG A 172 -0.99 -4.33 11.62
C ARG A 172 -2.42 -4.69 11.98
N ALA A 173 -2.63 -5.68 12.82
CA ALA A 173 -3.95 -6.15 13.21
C ALA A 173 -4.00 -6.52 14.69
N ASP A 174 -5.18 -6.42 15.29
CA ASP A 174 -5.40 -6.98 16.62
C ASP A 174 -5.33 -8.51 16.55
N ASP A 175 -4.73 -9.15 17.56
CA ASP A 175 -4.69 -10.62 17.67
C ASP A 175 -6.07 -11.15 18.10
N VAL A 176 -7.02 -11.11 17.17
CA VAL A 176 -8.36 -11.66 17.34
C VAL A 176 -8.34 -13.15 17.00
N LYS A 177 -9.06 -13.95 17.79
CA LYS A 177 -9.18 -15.39 17.56
C LYS A 177 -9.74 -15.67 16.14
N GLY A 178 -8.91 -16.27 15.29
CA GLY A 178 -9.24 -16.56 13.88
C GLY A 178 -8.60 -15.64 12.85
N SER A 179 -7.86 -14.61 13.27
CA SER A 179 -7.05 -13.78 12.36
C SER A 179 -6.00 -14.60 11.63
N LYS A 180 -5.87 -14.40 10.31
CA LYS A 180 -4.75 -14.97 9.53
C LYS A 180 -3.46 -14.33 10.03
N LYS A 181 -2.55 -15.14 10.57
CA LYS A 181 -1.24 -14.64 11.02
C LYS A 181 -0.32 -14.44 9.82
N ALA A 182 0.36 -13.30 9.79
CA ALA A 182 1.37 -13.02 8.78
C ALA A 182 2.55 -13.98 8.92
N ARG A 183 3.00 -14.55 7.80
CA ARG A 183 4.17 -15.41 7.73
C ARG A 183 4.89 -15.14 6.41
N PRO A 184 6.13 -14.66 6.43
CA PRO A 184 6.89 -14.44 5.19
C PRO A 184 7.21 -15.77 4.53
N SER A 185 7.50 -15.78 3.23
CA SER A 185 7.74 -17.02 2.49
C SER A 185 9.16 -17.58 2.64
N ILE A 186 9.95 -17.07 3.59
CA ILE A 186 11.30 -17.58 3.83
C ILE A 186 11.24 -18.96 4.48
N LYS A 187 12.30 -19.76 4.27
CA LYS A 187 12.41 -21.08 4.89
C LYS A 187 12.39 -20.93 6.41
N ASP A 188 11.63 -21.79 7.09
CA ASP A 188 11.52 -21.84 8.55
C ASP A 188 10.95 -20.55 9.20
N ALA A 189 10.28 -19.69 8.41
CA ALA A 189 9.61 -18.48 8.90
C ALA A 189 8.65 -18.81 10.05
N VAL A 190 8.58 -17.95 11.05
CA VAL A 190 7.59 -18.02 12.14
C VAL A 190 6.48 -17.01 11.87
N ALA A 191 5.29 -17.27 12.42
CA ALA A 191 4.19 -16.32 12.35
C ALA A 191 4.51 -15.06 13.16
N GLU A 192 4.37 -13.90 12.55
CA GLU A 192 4.61 -12.62 13.20
C GLU A 192 3.33 -12.19 13.95
N PRO A 193 3.40 -11.95 15.27
CA PRO A 193 2.23 -11.62 16.07
C PRO A 193 1.69 -10.25 15.69
N MET A 194 0.37 -10.05 15.84
CA MET A 194 -0.29 -8.76 15.58
C MET A 194 -0.14 -8.24 14.13
N MET A 195 0.20 -9.14 13.21
CA MET A 195 0.35 -8.86 11.79
C MET A 195 -0.55 -9.78 10.97
N GLN A 196 -1.13 -9.21 9.91
CA GLN A 196 -1.96 -9.92 8.95
C GLN A 196 -1.40 -9.71 7.53
N PRO A 197 -1.43 -10.74 6.66
CA PRO A 197 -1.12 -10.54 5.25
C PRO A 197 -2.06 -9.51 4.62
N LEU A 198 -1.54 -8.69 3.68
CA LEU A 198 -2.26 -7.62 2.96
C LEU A 198 -3.46 -8.07 2.10
N ASP A 199 -3.85 -9.32 2.23
CA ASP A 199 -4.33 -10.09 1.12
C ASP A 199 -5.85 -10.17 1.09
N PRO A 200 -6.48 -9.94 -0.07
CA PRO A 200 -7.82 -10.42 -0.29
C PRO A 200 -7.90 -11.95 -0.28
N GLU A 201 -7.00 -12.70 -0.96
CA GLU A 201 -6.95 -14.18 -0.98
C GLU A 201 -5.63 -14.95 -1.31
N LEU A 202 -4.52 -14.43 -1.91
CA LEU A 202 -3.18 -15.07 -1.77
C LEU A 202 -2.00 -14.07 -1.56
N PRO A 203 -0.99 -14.41 -0.72
CA PRO A 203 0.21 -13.60 -0.48
C PRO A 203 1.05 -13.47 -1.76
N LEU A 204 1.77 -12.36 -1.90
CA LEU A 204 2.60 -11.94 -3.05
C LEU A 204 3.79 -12.86 -3.42
N HIS A 205 3.74 -14.16 -3.12
CA HIS A 205 4.79 -15.11 -3.47
C HIS A 205 4.39 -16.08 -4.58
N THR A 206 5.11 -15.97 -5.70
CA THR A 206 5.33 -17.04 -6.71
C THR A 206 4.21 -17.28 -7.74
N ALA A 207 4.10 -16.39 -8.73
CA ALA A 207 3.67 -16.77 -10.07
C ALA A 207 4.91 -17.07 -10.93
N ILE A 208 5.62 -18.16 -10.63
CA ILE A 208 6.51 -18.77 -11.61
C ILE A 208 5.62 -19.66 -12.48
N LEU A 209 5.48 -19.24 -13.74
CA LEU A 209 5.09 -20.04 -14.90
C LEU A 209 5.33 -21.53 -14.68
N HIS A 210 4.31 -22.39 -14.68
CA HIS A 210 4.40 -23.79 -15.12
C HIS A 210 2.98 -24.26 -15.49
N GLY A 211 2.79 -24.67 -16.75
CA GLY A 211 1.56 -25.35 -17.18
C GLY A 211 1.01 -24.93 -18.55
N LEU A 212 1.80 -25.01 -19.62
CA LEU A 212 1.28 -25.26 -20.97
C LEU A 212 2.23 -26.25 -21.67
N ALA A 213 1.95 -27.53 -21.45
CA ALA A 213 2.09 -28.63 -22.40
C ALA A 213 1.11 -29.72 -21.97
#